data_AF-A0A0S4MM33-F1
#
_entry.id   AF-A0A0S4MM33-F1
#
_cell.length_a   1.000
_cell.length_b   1.000
_cell.length_c   1.000
_cell.angle_alpha   90.00
_cell.angle_beta   90.00
_cell.angle_gamma   90.00
#
_symmetry.space_group_name_H-M   'P 1'
#
loop_
_entity.id
_entity.type
_entity.pdbx_description
1 polymer ?
#
loop_
_entity_poly.entity_id
_entity_poly.type
_entity_poly.pdbx_seq_one_letter_code
_entity_poly.pdbx_strand_id
1 'polypeptide(L)'
;MSDRGKGGKSRAKAKTRSARAGVQLPVGRVHRLLRRGNAERVGAGAPVYLAAVLEYLAVVEVVELAGNAAHDNKKTRLIPRHLLLVGYPQ
;
A
#
# COMPACT_ATOMS: atom_id res chain seq x y z
N MET A 1 -16.20 5.64 44.22
CA MET A 1 -15.64 4.70 43.22
C MET A 1 -15.23 5.52 42.01
N SER A 2 -13.93 5.77 41.83
CA SER A 2 -13.44 6.63 40.76
C SER A 2 -13.25 5.82 39.48
N ASP A 3 -14.13 6.02 38.50
CA ASP A 3 -13.93 5.56 37.12
C ASP A 3 -12.72 6.28 36.52
N ARG A 4 -11.55 5.63 36.61
CA ARG A 4 -10.40 6.02 35.78
C ARG A 4 -10.72 5.65 34.34
N GLY A 5 -11.24 6.62 33.60
CA GLY A 5 -11.28 6.57 32.14
C GLY A 5 -9.92 6.15 31.58
N LYS A 6 -9.94 5.24 30.60
CA LYS A 6 -8.77 4.77 29.82
C LYS A 6 -8.10 5.92 29.05
N GLY A 7 -7.47 6.86 29.74
CA GLY A 7 -6.87 8.05 29.14
C GLY A 7 -5.54 8.48 29.76
N GLY A 8 -4.94 7.65 30.62
CA GLY A 8 -3.78 8.05 31.44
C GLY A 8 -2.58 7.11 31.35
N LYS A 9 -2.09 6.81 30.16
CA LYS A 9 -0.73 6.25 29.97
C LYS A 9 -0.02 7.12 28.94
N SER A 10 1.23 7.49 29.22
CA SER A 10 2.10 8.19 28.28
C SER A 10 1.96 7.55 26.89
N ARG A 11 1.61 8.36 25.89
CA ARG A 11 1.19 7.88 24.58
C ARG A 11 2.39 7.24 23.88
N ALA A 12 2.59 5.95 24.11
CA ALA A 12 3.55 5.15 23.35
C ALA A 12 3.29 5.40 21.85
N LYS A 13 4.36 5.52 21.07
CA LYS A 13 4.28 5.88 19.65
C LYS A 13 3.32 4.90 18.97
N ALA A 14 2.16 5.41 18.53
CA ALA A 14 1.11 4.56 18.00
C ALA A 14 1.61 3.91 16.70
N LYS A 15 1.59 2.57 16.64
CA LYS A 15 1.87 1.84 15.38
C LYS A 15 0.91 2.30 14.29
N THR A 16 1.44 2.57 13.10
CA THR A 16 0.65 2.98 11.93
C THR A 16 -0.27 1.84 11.47
N ARG A 17 -1.34 2.18 10.75
CA ARG A 17 -2.25 1.15 10.19
C ARG A 17 -1.54 0.24 9.17
N SER A 18 -0.61 0.78 8.37
CA SER A 18 0.24 0.00 7.47
C SER A 18 1.12 -0.99 8.24
N ALA A 19 1.82 -0.52 9.28
CA ALA A 19 2.68 -1.39 10.10
C ALA A 19 1.90 -2.49 10.83
N ARG A 20 0.64 -2.25 11.20
CA ARG A 20 -0.24 -3.28 11.78
C ARG A 20 -0.74 -4.28 10.74
N ALA A 21 -0.95 -3.83 9.50
CA ALA A 21 -1.43 -4.66 8.40
C ALA A 21 -0.32 -5.40 7.64
N GLY A 22 0.95 -5.08 7.90
CA GLY A 22 2.08 -5.73 7.22
C GLY A 22 2.27 -5.31 5.76
N VAL A 23 1.72 -4.16 5.37
CA VAL A 23 1.80 -3.63 3.99
C VAL A 23 2.73 -2.41 3.94
N GLN A 24 3.49 -2.27 2.86
CA GLN A 24 4.33 -1.09 2.60
C GLN A 24 3.50 0.12 2.18
N LEU A 25 2.40 -0.09 1.44
CA LEU A 25 1.54 0.99 0.99
C LEU A 25 0.84 1.72 2.16
N PRO A 26 0.61 3.03 2.04
CA PRO A 26 0.09 3.85 3.13
C PRO A 26 -1.44 3.69 3.29
N VAL A 27 -1.88 2.70 4.08
CA VAL A 27 -3.30 2.44 4.45
C VAL A 27 -4.01 3.72 4.93
N GLY A 28 -3.30 4.57 5.67
CA GLY A 28 -3.82 5.85 6.15
C GLY A 28 -4.24 6.79 5.02
N ARG A 29 -3.40 6.88 3.98
CA ARG A 29 -3.63 7.71 2.79
C ARG A 29 -4.73 7.10 1.93
N VAL A 30 -4.74 5.77 1.74
CA VAL A 30 -5.79 5.06 1.01
C VAL A 30 -7.16 5.34 1.63
N HIS A 31 -7.29 5.25 2.96
CA HIS A 31 -8.54 5.59 3.64
C HIS A 31 -8.99 7.03 3.37
N ARG A 32 -8.06 8.00 3.43
CA ARG A 32 -8.38 9.40 3.15
C ARG A 32 -8.85 9.61 1.71
N LEU A 33 -8.23 8.93 0.74
CA LEU A 33 -8.62 9.00 -0.67
C LEU A 33 -9.99 8.37 -0.90
N LEU A 34 -10.28 7.22 -0.28
CA LEU A 34 -11.60 6.60 -0.33
C LEU A 34 -12.70 7.53 0.23
N ARG A 35 -12.42 8.25 1.32
CA ARG A 35 -13.33 9.25 1.89
C ARG A 35 -13.45 10.54 1.09
N ARG A 36 -12.48 10.86 0.24
CA ARG A 36 -12.56 11.99 -0.69
C ARG A 36 -13.44 11.65 -1.90
N GLY A 37 -13.60 10.36 -2.22
CA GLY A 37 -14.58 9.90 -3.20
C GLY A 37 -16.02 10.04 -2.68
N ASN A 38 -16.97 9.52 -3.45
CA ASN A 38 -18.40 9.68 -3.17
C ASN A 38 -18.97 8.63 -2.19
N ALA A 39 -18.13 8.05 -1.33
CA ALA A 39 -18.57 7.04 -0.36
C ALA A 39 -19.05 7.73 0.91
N GLU A 40 -20.33 7.54 1.26
CA GLU A 40 -20.92 8.05 2.50
C GLU A 40 -20.21 7.48 3.74
N ARG A 41 -19.84 6.19 3.70
CA ARG A 41 -19.08 5.52 4.74
C ARG A 41 -18.00 4.65 4.13
N VAL A 42 -16.85 4.57 4.81
CA VAL A 42 -15.75 3.67 4.46
C VAL A 42 -15.49 2.74 5.63
N GLY A 43 -15.69 1.44 5.43
CA GLY A 43 -15.41 0.42 6.42
C GLY A 43 -13.92 0.38 6.79
N ALA A 44 -13.60 0.03 8.04
CA ALA A 44 -12.22 0.07 8.54
C ALA A 44 -11.26 -0.88 7.78
N GLY A 45 -11.78 -1.99 7.25
CA GLY A 45 -11.03 -2.98 6.46
C GLY A 45 -10.84 -2.61 4.99
N ALA A 46 -11.72 -1.79 4.40
CA ALA A 46 -11.64 -1.39 3.00
C ALA A 46 -10.26 -0.79 2.59
N PRO A 47 -9.69 0.18 3.34
CA PRO A 47 -8.38 0.72 2.98
C PRO A 47 -7.22 -0.25 3.22
N VAL A 48 -7.39 -1.27 4.07
CA VAL A 48 -6.37 -2.31 4.29
C VAL A 48 -6.36 -3.25 3.08
N TYR A 49 -7.54 -3.72 2.68
CA TYR A 49 -7.69 -4.61 1.54
C TYR A 49 -7.21 -3.95 0.24
N LEU A 50 -7.67 -2.74 -0.04
CA LEU A 50 -7.24 -2.01 -1.24
C LEU A 50 -5.73 -1.72 -1.23
N ALA A 51 -5.14 -1.36 -0.09
CA ALA A 51 -3.69 -1.17 -0.02
C ALA A 51 -2.93 -2.47 -0.34
N ALA A 52 -3.38 -3.61 0.20
CA ALA A 52 -2.75 -4.90 -0.07
C ALA A 52 -2.84 -5.30 -1.55
N VAL A 53 -4.00 -5.11 -2.18
CA VAL A 53 -4.22 -5.42 -3.61
C VAL A 53 -3.36 -4.53 -4.50
N LEU A 54 -3.31 -3.22 -4.22
CA LEU A 54 -2.47 -2.29 -4.98
C LEU A 54 -0.98 -2.62 -4.84
N GLU A 55 -0.55 -3.06 -3.66
CA GLU A 55 0.83 -3.45 -3.42
C GLU A 55 1.20 -4.71 -4.19
N TYR A 56 0.30 -5.71 -4.19
CA TYR A 56 0.46 -6.91 -4.99
C TYR A 56 0.61 -6.59 -6.48
N LEU A 57 -0.35 -5.86 -7.07
CA LEU A 57 -0.33 -5.55 -8.50
C LEU A 57 0.87 -4.68 -8.90
N ALA A 58 1.11 -3.59 -8.17
CA ALA A 58 2.09 -2.60 -8.59
C ALA A 58 3.53 -3.01 -8.23
N VAL A 59 3.75 -3.54 -7.02
CA VAL A 59 5.10 -3.78 -6.48
C VAL A 59 5.54 -5.22 -6.70
N VAL A 60 4.62 -6.19 -6.70
CA VAL A 60 4.98 -7.58 -6.95
C VAL A 60 4.90 -7.88 -8.44
N GLU A 61 3.76 -7.68 -9.08
CA GLU A 61 3.58 -8.16 -10.46
C GLU A 61 4.29 -7.29 -11.50
N VAL A 62 4.07 -5.98 -11.48
CA VAL A 62 4.64 -5.08 -12.51
C VAL A 62 6.15 -4.87 -12.31
N VAL A 63 6.60 -4.63 -11.06
CA VAL A 63 8.01 -4.32 -10.80
C VAL A 63 8.92 -5.54 -10.95
N GLU A 64 8.46 -6.74 -10.58
CA GLU A 64 9.22 -7.99 -10.80
C GLU A 64 9.45 -8.24 -12.30
N LEU A 65 8.38 -8.21 -13.09
CA LEU A 65 8.46 -8.42 -14.54
C LEU A 65 9.27 -7.33 -15.23
N ALA A 66 9.10 -6.06 -14.83
CA ALA A 66 9.90 -4.96 -15.36
C ALA A 66 11.38 -5.06 -14.92
N GLY A 67 11.65 -5.61 -13.73
CA GLY A 67 12.98 -5.91 -13.22
C GLY A 67 13.70 -6.94 -14.07
N ASN A 68 13.02 -8.03 -14.40
CA ASN A 68 13.51 -9.07 -15.30
C ASN A 68 13.80 -8.49 -16.69
N ALA A 69 12.86 -7.75 -17.27
CA ALA A 69 13.06 -7.08 -18.55
C ALA A 69 14.23 -6.08 -18.53
N ALA A 70 14.48 -5.40 -17.40
CA ALA A 70 15.63 -4.52 -17.25
C ALA A 70 16.95 -5.29 -17.21
N HIS A 71 16.96 -6.38 -16.44
CA HIS A 71 18.11 -7.27 -16.30
C HIS A 71 18.49 -7.90 -17.65
N ASP A 72 17.51 -8.39 -18.42
CA ASP A 72 17.72 -8.95 -19.76
C ASP A 72 18.30 -7.91 -20.74
N ASN A 73 17.88 -6.66 -20.59
CA ASN A 73 18.44 -5.53 -21.31
C ASN A 73 19.78 -5.02 -20.74
N LYS A 74 20.37 -5.73 -19.77
CA LYS A 74 21.63 -5.42 -19.08
C LYS A 74 21.62 -4.05 -18.39
N LYS A 75 20.47 -3.64 -17.85
CA LYS A 75 20.28 -2.38 -17.15
C LYS A 75 19.92 -2.62 -15.68
N THR A 76 20.51 -1.81 -14.81
CA THR A 76 20.22 -1.83 -13.35
C THR A 76 19.10 -0.87 -12.96
N ARG A 77 18.61 -0.03 -13.89
CA ARG A 77 17.54 0.95 -13.66
C ARG A 77 16.35 0.65 -14.55
N LEU A 78 15.16 0.64 -13.96
CA LEU A 78 13.89 0.57 -14.67
C LEU A 78 13.68 1.84 -15.52
N ILE A 79 13.31 1.67 -16.79
CA ILE A 79 12.93 2.75 -17.70
C ILE A 79 11.53 2.47 -18.28
N PRO A 80 10.83 3.47 -18.85
CA PRO A 80 9.49 3.26 -19.40
C PRO A 80 9.37 2.09 -20.39
N ARG A 81 10.43 1.78 -21.16
CA ARG A 81 10.46 0.62 -22.05
C ARG A 81 10.28 -0.70 -21.31
N HIS A 82 10.87 -0.88 -20.12
CA HIS A 82 10.74 -2.13 -19.37
C HIS A 82 9.31 -2.32 -18.86
N LEU A 83 8.64 -1.23 -18.46
CA LEU A 83 7.22 -1.26 -18.08
C LEU A 83 6.33 -1.59 -19.28
N LEU A 84 6.64 -1.04 -20.45
CA LEU A 84 5.93 -1.31 -21.69
C LEU A 84 5.98 -2.81 -22.05
N LEU A 85 7.13 -3.46 -21.88
CA LEU A 85 7.31 -4.88 -22.17
C LEU A 85 6.49 -5.80 -21.27
N VAL A 86 6.14 -5.38 -20.05
CA VAL A 86 5.27 -6.13 -19.14
C VAL A 86 3.82 -6.19 -19.66
N GLY A 87 3.36 -5.14 -20.36
CA GLY A 87 1.98 -5.05 -20.84
C GLY A 87 1.70 -5.82 -22.14
N TYR A 88 2.74 -6.37 -22.78
CA TYR A 88 2.59 -7.19 -23.97
C TYR A 88 2.82 -8.66 -23.63
N PRO A 89 1.83 -9.54 -23.85
CA PRO A 89 2.08 -10.98 -23.74
C PRO A 89 3.21 -11.36 -24.70
N GLN A 90 4.24 -12.02 -24.15
CA GLN A 90 5.31 -12.65 -24.92
C GLN A 90 4.81 -13.99 -25.47
#